data_AF-A0A8T5RP59-F1
#
_entry.id   AF-A0A8T5RP59-F1
#
_cell.length_a   1.000
_cell.length_b   1.000
_cell.length_c   1.000
_cell.angle_alpha   90.00
_cell.angle_beta   90.00
_cell.angle_gamma   90.00
#
_symmetry.space_group_name_H-M   'P 1'
#
loop_
_entity.id
_entity.type
_entity.pdbx_description
1 polymer ?
#
loop_
_entity_poly.entity_id
_entity_poly.type
_entity_poly.pdbx_seq_one_letter_code
_entity_poly.pdbx_strand_id
1 'polypeptide(L)' 'MNAKKKIEVISDIIERFDEGSCLYCGSTLNGDLEDYDEFYGDDWCPDCCENIDPDKDWDSACIKAIDKVIHEEKFKP' A
#
# COMPACT_ATOMS: atom_id res chain seq x y z
N MET A 1 11.40 -3.82 -14.03
CA MET A 1 10.24 -4.64 -14.46
C MET A 1 9.94 -4.35 -15.93
N ASN A 2 9.42 -5.31 -16.71
CA ASN A 2 8.94 -5.00 -18.06
C ASN A 2 7.59 -4.23 -18.01
N ALA A 3 7.23 -3.57 -19.11
CA ALA A 3 6.02 -2.73 -19.16
C ALA A 3 4.74 -3.48 -18.79
N LYS A 4 4.60 -4.74 -19.24
CA LYS A 4 3.44 -5.58 -18.92
C LYS A 4 3.31 -5.81 -17.41
N LYS A 5 4.42 -6.16 -16.74
CA LYS A 5 4.43 -6.39 -15.30
C LYS A 5 4.17 -5.10 -14.51
N LYS A 6 4.61 -3.94 -15.00
CA LYS A 6 4.28 -2.64 -14.38
C LYS A 6 2.78 -2.37 -14.43
N ILE A 7 2.13 -2.60 -15.58
CA ILE A 7 0.68 -2.41 -15.73
C ILE A 7 -0.10 -3.37 -14.81
N GLU A 8 0.32 -4.63 -14.70
CA GLU A 8 -0.28 -5.59 -13.76
C GLU A 8 -0.20 -5.06 -12.32
N VAL A 9 0.98 -4.68 -11.84
CA VAL A 9 1.15 -4.20 -10.47
C VAL A 9 0.37 -2.90 -10.21
N ILE A 10 0.31 -1.98 -11.18
CA ILE A 10 -0.52 -0.77 -11.07
C ILE A 10 -2.01 -1.12 -10.95
N SER A 11 -2.47 -2.13 -11.68
CA SER A 11 -3.87 -2.59 -11.59
C SER A 11 -4.14 -3.19 -10.20
N ASP A 12 -3.22 -4.01 -9.68
CA ASP A 12 -3.30 -4.56 -8.32
C ASP A 12 -3.35 -3.44 -7.26
N ILE A 13 -2.57 -2.36 -7.41
CA ILE A 13 -2.60 -1.20 -6.50
C ILE A 13 -3.98 -0.52 -6.49
N ILE A 14 -4.62 -0.38 -7.66
CA ILE A 14 -5.94 0.23 -7.78
C ILE A 14 -7.01 -0.66 -7.12
N GLU A 15 -6.95 -1.97 -7.31
CA GLU A 15 -7.86 -2.92 -6.65
C GLU A 15 -7.70 -2.83 -5.12
N ARG A 16 -6.47 -2.80 -4.61
CA ARG A 16 -6.18 -2.66 -3.17
C ARG A 16 -6.68 -1.33 -2.59
N PHE A 17 -6.61 -0.26 -3.40
CA PHE A 17 -7.13 1.05 -3.02
C PHE A 17 -8.65 1.00 -2.76
N ASP A 18 -9.40 0.33 -3.62
CA ASP A 18 -10.85 0.15 -3.47
C ASP A 18 -11.20 -0.79 -2.30
N GLU A 19 -10.35 -1.77 -2.02
CA GLU A 19 -10.52 -2.73 -0.92
C GLU A 19 -10.09 -2.20 0.45
N GLY A 20 -9.36 -1.08 0.51
CA GLY A 20 -8.77 -0.57 1.76
C GLY A 20 -7.58 -1.41 2.26
N SER A 21 -6.91 -2.16 1.38
CA SER A 21 -5.76 -3.00 1.72
C SER A 21 -4.42 -2.32 1.37
N CYS A 22 -3.32 -2.76 1.97
CA CYS A 22 -2.01 -2.13 1.80
C CYS A 22 -1.62 -2.01 0.33
N LEU A 23 -1.41 -0.78 -0.15
CA LEU A 23 -1.11 -0.51 -1.55
C LEU A 23 0.20 -1.18 -2.03
N TYR A 24 1.15 -1.42 -1.14
CA TYR A 24 2.45 -2.01 -1.51
C TYR A 24 2.40 -3.53 -1.60
N CYS A 25 1.91 -4.21 -0.56
CA CYS A 25 1.97 -5.68 -0.45
C CYS A 25 0.60 -6.38 -0.51
N GLY A 26 -0.51 -5.63 -0.46
CA GLY A 26 -1.87 -6.17 -0.48
C GLY A 26 -2.37 -6.74 0.84
N SER A 27 -1.56 -6.71 1.91
CA SER A 27 -2.01 -7.16 3.23
C SER A 27 -3.03 -6.23 3.85
N THR A 28 -3.86 -6.75 4.74
CA THR A 28 -4.78 -5.94 5.55
C THR A 28 -4.00 -4.92 6.37
N LEU A 29 -4.44 -3.66 6.36
CA LEU A 29 -3.87 -2.61 7.19
C LEU A 29 -4.31 -2.79 8.65
N ASN A 30 -3.45 -2.39 9.59
CA ASN A 30 -3.69 -2.64 11.01
C ASN A 30 -4.90 -1.91 11.58
N GLY A 31 -5.37 -0.83 10.95
CA GLY A 31 -6.59 -0.11 11.38
C GLY A 31 -7.87 -0.96 11.46
N ASP A 32 -7.90 -2.14 10.82
CA ASP A 32 -9.00 -3.11 10.93
C ASP A 32 -8.84 -4.12 12.08
N LEU A 33 -7.71 -4.13 12.79
CA LEU A 33 -7.46 -4.99 13.94
C LEU A 33 -7.79 -4.22 15.23
N GLU A 34 -9.00 -4.43 15.77
CA GLU A 34 -9.53 -3.79 16.99
C GLU A 34 -8.65 -3.93 18.26
N ASP A 35 -7.56 -4.71 18.23
CA ASP A 35 -6.80 -5.15 19.42
C ASP A 35 -5.26 -5.10 19.24
N TYR A 36 -4.70 -4.30 18.31
CA TYR A 36 -3.24 -4.22 18.14
C TYR A 36 -2.59 -3.10 18.97
N ASP A 37 -1.42 -3.39 19.57
CA ASP A 37 -0.70 -2.55 20.54
C ASP A 37 -0.65 -1.05 20.16
N GLU A 38 -0.99 -0.17 21.12
CA GLU A 38 -0.94 1.31 21.09
C GLU A 38 0.44 1.92 20.65
N PHE A 39 1.43 1.08 20.36
CA PHE A 39 2.79 1.46 20.00
C PHE A 39 3.01 1.68 18.50
N TYR A 40 2.15 1.12 17.64
CA TYR A 40 2.20 1.28 16.20
C TYR A 40 0.88 1.89 15.74
N GLY A 41 0.94 3.03 15.02
CA GLY A 41 -0.28 3.68 14.54
C GLY A 41 -1.08 2.80 13.58
N ASP A 42 -2.38 3.05 13.49
CA ASP A 42 -3.34 2.36 12.59
C ASP A 42 -2.88 2.34 11.12
N ASP A 43 -1.97 3.28 10.80
CA ASP A 43 -1.34 3.52 9.51
C ASP A 43 -0.25 2.49 9.15
N TRP A 44 0.17 1.60 10.06
CA TRP A 44 1.32 0.74 9.82
C TRP A 44 0.94 -0.59 9.16
N CYS A 45 1.62 -0.98 8.08
CA CYS A 45 1.50 -2.31 7.48
C CYS A 45 2.52 -3.29 8.08
N PRO A 46 2.10 -4.41 8.69
CA PRO A 46 3.00 -5.32 9.38
C PRO A 46 3.90 -6.14 8.46
N ASP A 47 3.50 -6.35 7.21
CA ASP A 47 4.24 -7.21 6.29
C ASP A 47 5.33 -6.47 5.52
N CYS A 48 5.04 -5.26 5.04
CA CYS A 48 6.01 -4.45 4.30
C CYS A 48 6.66 -3.34 5.14
N CYS A 49 6.23 -3.18 6.40
CA CYS A 49 6.70 -2.16 7.34
C CYS A 49 6.54 -0.71 6.82
N GLU A 50 5.66 -0.49 5.85
CA GLU A 50 5.36 0.85 5.32
C GLU A 50 4.26 1.48 6.16
N ASN A 51 4.32 2.80 6.30
CA ASN A 51 3.33 3.58 7.03
C ASN A 51 2.44 4.31 6.00
N ILE A 52 1.16 3.98 5.96
CA ILE A 52 0.14 4.53 5.07
C ILE A 52 -1.07 4.89 5.91
N ASP A 53 -1.34 6.18 6.07
CA ASP A 53 -2.54 6.68 6.75
C ASP A 53 -3.74 6.68 5.78
N PRO A 54 -4.72 5.78 5.94
CA PRO A 54 -5.88 5.69 5.05
C PRO A 54 -6.88 6.85 5.25
N ASP A 55 -6.86 7.50 6.41
CA ASP A 55 -7.83 8.53 6.77
C ASP A 55 -7.38 9.94 6.38
N LYS A 56 -6.07 10.16 6.20
CA LYS A 56 -5.52 11.47 5.78
C LYS A 56 -5.06 11.51 4.33
N ASP A 57 -4.36 10.47 3.86
CA ASP A 57 -3.52 10.59 2.67
C ASP A 57 -3.71 9.43 1.67
N TRP A 58 -4.80 8.67 1.71
CA TRP A 58 -5.00 7.46 0.89
C TRP A 58 -4.80 7.68 -0.62
N ASP A 59 -5.44 8.71 -1.20
CA ASP A 59 -5.28 9.10 -2.61
C ASP A 59 -3.81 9.39 -2.94
N SER A 60 -3.15 10.15 -2.07
CA SER A 60 -1.74 10.52 -2.23
C SER A 60 -0.81 9.33 -2.09
N ALA A 61 -1.13 8.37 -1.22
CA ALA A 61 -0.40 7.13 -1.04
C ALA A 61 -0.53 6.21 -2.26
N CYS A 62 -1.73 6.12 -2.85
CA CYS A 62 -1.98 5.36 -4.08
C CYS A 62 -1.15 5.89 -5.25
N ILE A 63 -1.17 7.21 -5.45
CA ILE A 63 -0.36 7.87 -6.48
C ILE A 63 1.14 7.61 -6.25
N LYS A 64 1.63 7.71 -5.01
CA LYS A 64 3.04 7.41 -4.68
C LYS A 64 3.40 5.94 -4.93
N ALA A 65 2.51 5.00 -4.64
CA ALA A 65 2.74 3.59 -4.90
C ALA A 65 2.87 3.31 -6.41
N ILE A 66 1.99 3.91 -7.21
CA ILE A 66 2.06 3.84 -8.69
C ILE A 66 3.35 4.49 -9.20
N ASP A 67 3.72 5.65 -8.67
CA ASP A 67 4.94 6.38 -9.06
C ASP A 67 6.20 5.55 -8.83
N LYS A 68 6.32 4.87 -7.66
CA LYS A 68 7.41 3.93 -7.38
C LYS A 68 7.49 2.80 -8.41
N VAL A 69 6.35 2.24 -8.84
CA VAL A 69 6.30 1.19 -9.88
C VAL A 69 6.73 1.73 -11.24
N ILE A 70 6.31 2.95 -11.60
CA ILE A 70 6.69 3.60 -12.86
C ILE A 70 8.20 3.84 -12.88
N HIS A 71 8.76 4.40 -11.81
CA HIS A 71 10.16 4.81 -11.72
C HIS A 71 11.14 3.73 -11.25
N GLU A 72 10.66 2.51 -10.98
CA GLU A 72 11.45 1.37 -10.49
C GLU A 72 12.18 1.64 -9.16
N GLU A 73 11.68 2.60 -8.37
CA GLU A 73 12.13 2.74 -6.99
C GLU A 73 11.72 1.49 -6.23
N LYS A 74 12.62 0.94 -5.41
CA LYS A 74 12.51 -0.37 -4.72
C LYS A 74 11.08 -0.69 -4.25
N PHE A 75 10.28 -1.25 -5.15
CA PHE A 75 8.93 -1.71 -4.89
C PHE A 75 9.00 -3.21 -4.72
N LYS A 76 8.64 -3.70 -3.54
CA LYS A 76 8.45 -5.13 -3.31
C LYS A 76 6.95 -5.39 -3.47
N PRO A 77 6.53 -6.02 -4.59
CA PRO A 77 5.15 -6.43 -4.78
C PRO A 77 4.75 -7.54 -3.81
#